data_AF-A0A7W1Q8T2-F1
#
_entry.id   AF-A0A7W1Q8T2-F1
#
_cell.length_a   1.000
_cell.length_b   1.000
_cell.length_c   1.000
_cell.angle_alpha   90.00
_cell.angle_beta   90.00
_cell.angle_gamma   90.00
#
_symmetry.space_group_name_H-M   'P 1'
#
loop_
_entity.id
_entity.type
_entity.pdbx_description
1 polymer ?
#
loop_
_entity_poly.entity_id
_entity_poly.type
_entity_poly.pdbx_seq_one_letter_code
_entity_poly.pdbx_strand_id
1 'polypeptide(L)'
;MSGNPQRGRDLYLTGCQSCHGFDARGIQGTAPTLHGVGAASADFYLTTGRMPLDDPHSQPDRTEPAYDRQSIDDLVAYIGSLGGPEIPQVDVVGGRLNLGEGQRLFTNSCAACHQIAGRGGVMSGAFVPTLLEATPRQVVEAARIGPYVMPRFSETQLNDRELAAIARYVQYAKHPQNPGGWALFDVGPVPEGMVAWLIGLLALLLVIRMLGRNEAP
;
A
#
# COMPACT_ATOMS: atom_id res chain seq x y z
N MET A 1 1.01 21.84 -2.11
CA MET A 1 -0.45 21.76 -2.31
C MET A 1 -1.06 22.92 -1.55
N SER A 2 -1.96 23.69 -2.18
CA SER A 2 -2.52 24.93 -1.63
C SER A 2 -4.02 24.73 -1.40
N GLY A 3 -4.36 24.02 -0.33
CA GLY A 3 -5.74 23.87 0.12
C GLY A 3 -6.22 25.07 0.93
N ASN A 4 -7.52 25.32 0.90
CA ASN A 4 -8.19 26.32 1.73
C ASN A 4 -8.86 25.63 2.94
N PRO A 5 -8.39 25.89 4.18
CA PRO A 5 -8.91 25.21 5.37
C PRO A 5 -10.35 25.60 5.71
N GLN A 6 -10.85 26.77 5.29
CA GLN A 6 -12.26 27.13 5.49
C GLN A 6 -13.17 26.28 4.61
N ARG A 7 -12.85 26.13 3.32
CA ARG A 7 -13.59 25.22 2.42
C ARG A 7 -13.48 23.77 2.87
N GLY A 8 -12.29 23.37 3.34
CA GLY A 8 -12.08 22.03 3.92
C GLY A 8 -12.97 21.77 5.13
N ARG A 9 -13.15 22.79 5.99
CA ARG A 9 -14.08 22.70 7.12
C ARG A 9 -15.53 22.52 6.66
N ASP A 10 -15.96 23.23 5.62
CA ASP A 10 -17.32 23.08 5.09
C ASP A 10 -17.55 21.67 4.53
N LEU A 11 -16.58 21.13 3.78
CA LEU A 11 -16.61 19.74 3.31
C LEU A 11 -16.65 18.74 4.47
N TYR A 12 -15.82 18.95 5.50
CA TYR A 12 -15.79 18.13 6.70
C TYR A 12 -17.15 18.07 7.41
N LEU A 13 -17.81 19.24 7.55
CA LEU A 13 -19.13 19.33 8.15
C LEU A 13 -20.20 18.61 7.32
N THR A 14 -20.03 18.47 6.01
CA THR A 14 -20.99 17.71 5.19
C THR A 14 -20.71 16.22 5.13
N GLY A 15 -19.43 15.82 5.11
CA GLY A 15 -19.03 14.45 4.74
C GLY A 15 -18.41 13.62 5.86
N CYS A 16 -18.00 14.23 6.97
CA CYS A 16 -17.18 13.54 7.99
C CYS A 16 -17.73 13.68 9.42
N GLN A 17 -18.48 14.75 9.72
CA GLN A 17 -18.91 15.05 11.10
C GLN A 17 -19.82 13.99 11.73
N SER A 18 -20.56 13.22 10.92
CA SER A 18 -21.47 12.18 11.43
C SER A 18 -20.73 11.07 12.16
N CYS A 19 -19.47 10.82 11.78
CA CYS A 19 -18.60 9.81 12.38
C CYS A 19 -17.56 10.47 13.29
N HIS A 20 -16.92 11.55 12.84
CA HIS A 20 -15.81 12.20 13.54
C HIS A 20 -16.22 13.34 14.48
N GLY A 21 -17.53 13.64 14.59
CA GLY A 21 -18.07 14.70 15.43
C GLY A 21 -17.96 16.10 14.82
N PHE A 22 -18.75 17.06 15.29
CA PHE A 22 -18.73 18.43 14.76
C PHE A 22 -17.38 19.14 14.90
N ASP A 23 -16.63 18.82 15.96
CA ASP A 23 -15.34 19.42 16.28
C ASP A 23 -14.15 18.50 16.01
N ALA A 24 -14.36 17.40 15.26
CA ALA A 24 -13.34 16.44 14.85
C ALA A 24 -12.66 15.65 15.98
N ARG A 25 -13.27 15.59 17.17
CA ARG A 25 -12.76 14.80 18.30
C ARG A 25 -13.08 13.31 18.24
N GLY A 26 -13.82 12.87 17.23
CA GLY A 26 -14.29 11.49 17.12
C GLY A 26 -15.52 11.24 17.98
N ILE A 27 -16.18 10.12 17.69
CA ILE A 27 -17.29 9.59 18.48
C ILE A 27 -16.88 8.19 18.93
N GLN A 28 -16.90 7.95 20.24
CA GLN A 28 -16.45 6.69 20.82
C GLN A 28 -17.21 5.50 20.23
N GLY A 29 -16.48 4.52 19.70
CA GLY A 29 -17.06 3.34 19.06
C GLY A 29 -17.50 3.54 17.61
N THR A 30 -17.42 4.76 17.07
CA THR A 30 -17.74 5.06 15.66
C THR A 30 -16.51 5.49 14.88
N ALA A 31 -15.81 6.54 15.29
CA ALA A 31 -14.60 6.99 14.60
C ALA A 31 -13.62 7.69 15.55
N PRO A 32 -12.31 7.61 15.29
CA PRO A 32 -11.30 8.23 16.13
C PRO A 32 -11.31 9.76 16.00
N THR A 33 -10.59 10.41 16.92
CA THR A 33 -10.24 11.83 16.79
C THR A 33 -9.39 12.08 15.54
N LEU A 34 -9.60 13.22 14.90
CA LEU A 34 -8.75 13.75 13.83
C LEU A 34 -7.80 14.85 14.33
N HIS A 35 -7.87 15.25 15.60
CA HIS A 35 -6.88 16.15 16.18
C HIS A 35 -5.52 15.46 16.29
N GLY A 36 -4.47 16.11 15.79
CA GLY A 36 -3.10 15.59 15.87
C GLY A 36 -2.74 14.49 14.87
N VAL A 37 -3.67 14.05 14.01
CA VAL A 37 -3.38 13.01 12.99
C VAL A 37 -2.57 13.56 11.81
N GLY A 38 -2.64 14.87 11.57
CA GLY A 38 -1.84 15.59 10.57
C GLY A 38 -2.37 15.52 9.14
N ALA A 39 -1.80 16.38 8.30
CA ALA A 39 -2.09 16.47 6.87
C ALA A 39 -1.70 15.19 6.11
N ALA A 40 -0.63 14.51 6.53
CA ALA A 40 -0.21 13.24 5.92
C ALA A 40 -1.30 12.15 6.03
N SER A 41 -1.94 12.03 7.21
CA SER A 41 -3.02 11.06 7.40
C SER A 41 -4.22 11.38 6.50
N ALA A 42 -4.60 12.65 6.44
CA ALA A 42 -5.69 13.07 5.55
C ALA A 42 -5.36 12.81 4.07
N ASP A 43 -4.15 13.16 3.58
CA ASP A 43 -3.77 12.94 2.17
C ASP A 43 -3.78 11.45 1.85
N PHE A 44 -3.22 10.60 2.73
CA PHE A 44 -3.21 9.15 2.52
C PHE A 44 -4.62 8.56 2.41
N TYR A 45 -5.47 8.81 3.42
CA TYR A 45 -6.81 8.20 3.47
C TYR A 45 -7.72 8.72 2.33
N LEU A 46 -7.67 10.01 2.02
CA LEU A 46 -8.52 10.61 0.98
C LEU A 46 -8.04 10.27 -0.44
N THR A 47 -6.72 10.35 -0.71
CA THR A 47 -6.18 10.07 -2.06
C THR A 47 -6.18 8.60 -2.43
N THR A 48 -6.35 7.71 -1.45
CA THR A 48 -6.50 6.28 -1.69
C THR A 48 -7.95 5.81 -1.66
N GLY A 49 -8.91 6.73 -1.50
CA GLY A 49 -10.34 6.41 -1.39
C GLY A 49 -10.73 5.65 -0.12
N ARG A 50 -9.78 5.46 0.81
CA ARG A 50 -10.04 4.76 2.07
C ARG A 50 -10.95 5.52 3.01
N MET A 51 -11.10 6.83 2.81
CA MET A 51 -12.07 7.67 3.49
C MET A 51 -12.84 8.51 2.46
N PRO A 52 -14.14 8.75 2.68
CA PRO A 52 -14.96 8.24 3.79
C PRO A 52 -15.26 6.73 3.63
N LEU A 53 -15.45 6.01 4.75
CA LEU A 53 -15.96 4.63 4.74
C LEU A 53 -17.48 4.64 4.85
N ASP A 54 -18.11 3.67 4.20
CA ASP A 54 -19.55 3.42 4.35
C ASP A 54 -19.90 2.81 5.71
N ASP A 55 -19.05 1.91 6.22
CA ASP A 55 -19.21 1.24 7.51
C ASP A 55 -17.96 1.42 8.39
N PRO A 56 -18.07 2.07 9.57
CA PRO A 56 -16.94 2.28 10.48
C PRO A 56 -16.33 1.00 11.07
N HIS A 57 -17.04 -0.13 10.99
CA HIS A 57 -16.54 -1.42 11.48
C HIS A 57 -15.82 -2.24 10.41
N SER A 58 -15.88 -1.78 9.15
CA SER A 58 -15.21 -2.43 8.03
C SER A 58 -13.75 -1.98 7.91
N GLN A 59 -12.92 -2.83 7.30
CA GLN A 59 -11.54 -2.46 6.97
C GLN A 59 -11.53 -1.35 5.90
N PRO A 60 -10.68 -0.31 6.03
CA PRO A 60 -10.52 0.73 5.02
C PRO A 60 -9.75 0.23 3.80
N ASP A 61 -10.48 -0.30 2.82
CA ASP A 61 -9.93 -0.75 1.55
C ASP A 61 -9.77 0.41 0.54
N ARG A 62 -8.85 0.23 -0.41
CA ARG A 62 -8.60 1.22 -1.47
C ARG A 62 -9.78 1.24 -2.44
N THR A 63 -10.26 2.44 -2.76
CA THR A 63 -11.31 2.68 -3.74
C THR A 63 -10.96 3.92 -4.58
N GLU A 64 -11.82 4.30 -5.51
CA GLU A 64 -11.70 5.59 -6.19
C GLU A 64 -11.93 6.72 -5.17
N PRO A 65 -11.07 7.76 -5.13
CA PRO A 65 -11.28 8.90 -4.25
C PRO A 65 -12.67 9.53 -4.41
N ALA A 66 -13.40 9.66 -3.30
CA ALA A 66 -14.75 10.25 -3.30
C ALA A 66 -14.76 11.75 -3.62
N TYR A 67 -13.60 12.40 -3.49
CA TYR A 67 -13.42 13.83 -3.68
C TYR A 67 -12.40 14.08 -4.80
N ASP A 68 -12.60 15.18 -5.53
CA ASP A 68 -11.59 15.64 -6.49
C ASP A 68 -10.32 16.17 -5.80
N ARG A 69 -9.25 16.39 -6.57
CA ARG A 69 -7.96 16.80 -6.01
C ARG A 69 -8.03 18.09 -5.20
N GLN A 70 -8.84 19.07 -5.61
CA GLN A 70 -8.94 20.36 -4.92
C GLN A 70 -9.69 20.21 -3.60
N SER A 71 -10.76 19.43 -3.57
CA SER A 71 -11.54 19.12 -2.37
C SER A 71 -10.70 18.32 -1.37
N ILE A 72 -9.88 17.38 -1.84
CA ILE A 72 -8.89 16.69 -1.01
C ILE A 72 -7.89 17.69 -0.44
N ASP A 73 -7.29 18.57 -1.26
CA ASP A 73 -6.34 19.58 -0.77
C ASP A 73 -6.95 20.47 0.31
N ASP A 74 -8.21 20.90 0.13
CA ASP A 74 -8.95 21.72 1.10
C ASP A 74 -9.20 20.94 2.41
N LEU A 75 -9.68 19.69 2.35
CA LEU A 75 -9.88 18.81 3.51
C LEU A 75 -8.57 18.54 4.25
N VAL A 76 -7.49 18.27 3.51
CA VAL A 76 -6.15 18.05 4.05
C VAL A 76 -5.63 19.30 4.76
N ALA A 77 -5.85 20.49 4.21
CA ALA A 77 -5.49 21.74 4.85
C ALA A 77 -6.28 21.97 6.15
N TYR A 78 -7.58 21.65 6.16
CA TYR A 78 -8.39 21.73 7.36
C TYR A 78 -7.92 20.76 8.45
N ILE A 79 -7.79 19.47 8.14
CA ILE A 79 -7.34 18.45 9.11
C ILE A 79 -5.90 18.76 9.58
N GLY A 80 -5.02 19.19 8.69
CA GLY A 80 -3.67 19.63 9.03
C GLY A 80 -3.65 20.81 10.01
N SER A 81 -4.63 21.72 9.93
CA SER A 81 -4.78 22.83 10.89
C SER A 81 -5.14 22.37 12.31
N LEU A 82 -5.62 21.13 12.48
CA LEU A 82 -5.86 20.49 13.78
C LEU A 82 -4.60 19.85 14.38
N GLY A 83 -3.44 20.05 13.74
CA GLY A 83 -2.13 19.57 14.18
C GLY A 83 -1.79 18.15 13.71
N GLY A 84 -0.53 17.78 13.91
CA GLY A 84 0.03 16.48 13.52
C GLY A 84 1.06 16.57 12.38
N PRO A 85 1.51 15.43 11.85
CA PRO A 85 2.55 15.39 10.82
C PRO A 85 2.13 16.03 9.49
N GLU A 86 3.07 16.72 8.85
CA GLU A 86 2.91 17.22 7.47
C GLU A 86 3.09 16.10 6.43
N ILE A 87 2.61 16.35 5.22
CA ILE A 87 2.79 15.43 4.08
C ILE A 87 4.29 15.29 3.78
N PRO A 88 4.84 14.07 3.75
CA PRO A 88 6.25 13.86 3.47
C PRO A 88 6.60 14.27 2.03
N GLN A 89 7.70 15.02 1.88
CA GLN A 89 8.28 15.35 0.59
C GLN A 89 9.17 14.19 0.13
N VAL A 90 8.66 13.36 -0.77
CA VAL A 90 9.38 12.18 -1.26
C VAL A 90 9.92 12.44 -2.66
N ASP A 91 11.23 12.65 -2.78
CA ASP A 91 11.91 12.64 -4.07
C ASP A 91 12.45 11.24 -4.37
N VAL A 92 11.69 10.46 -5.16
CA VAL A 92 12.14 9.16 -5.66
C VAL A 92 12.82 9.25 -7.04
N VAL A 93 12.81 10.43 -7.67
CA VAL A 93 13.21 10.65 -9.06
C VAL A 93 14.58 11.32 -9.11
N GLY A 94 15.64 10.54 -8.83
CA GLY A 94 16.98 11.13 -8.86
C GLY A 94 18.17 10.19 -8.99
N GLY A 95 18.00 8.89 -9.22
CA GLY A 95 19.12 7.93 -9.36
C GLY A 95 20.03 7.77 -8.12
N ARG A 96 19.84 8.59 -7.08
CA ARG A 96 20.63 8.63 -5.83
C ARG A 96 20.19 7.58 -4.80
N LEU A 97 19.01 6.99 -5.00
CA LEU A 97 18.47 5.95 -4.11
C LEU A 97 18.85 4.58 -4.64
N ASN A 98 19.59 3.81 -3.83
CA ASN A 98 20.03 2.47 -4.16
C ASN A 98 18.84 1.50 -4.14
N LEU A 99 18.53 0.88 -5.28
CA LEU A 99 17.42 -0.06 -5.41
C LEU A 99 17.61 -1.31 -4.55
N GLY A 100 18.84 -1.85 -4.50
CA GLY A 100 19.16 -3.03 -3.69
C GLY A 100 19.03 -2.75 -2.18
N GLU A 101 19.36 -1.54 -1.75
CA GLU A 101 19.11 -1.10 -0.38
C GLU A 101 17.61 -1.00 -0.08
N GLY A 102 16.83 -0.40 -0.98
CA GLY A 102 15.37 -0.36 -0.87
C GLY A 102 14.75 -1.76 -0.81
N GLN A 103 15.22 -2.69 -1.63
CA GLN A 103 14.80 -4.10 -1.60
C GLN A 103 15.11 -4.76 -0.26
N ARG A 104 16.34 -4.58 0.26
CA ARG A 104 16.76 -5.15 1.54
C ARG A 104 15.90 -4.63 2.69
N LEU A 105 15.68 -3.32 2.75
CA LEU A 105 14.84 -2.67 3.75
C LEU A 105 13.38 -3.16 3.65
N PHE A 106 12.81 -3.19 2.45
CA PHE A 106 11.45 -3.69 2.24
C PHE A 106 11.30 -5.16 2.63
N THR A 107 12.29 -5.99 2.30
CA THR A 107 12.30 -7.41 2.69
C THR A 107 12.25 -7.58 4.20
N ASN A 108 13.02 -6.75 4.93
CA ASN A 108 13.13 -6.84 6.38
C ASN A 108 11.95 -6.23 7.14
N SER A 109 11.25 -5.25 6.55
CA SER A 109 10.26 -4.45 7.27
C SER A 109 8.82 -4.59 6.74
N CYS A 110 8.63 -5.00 5.49
CA CYS A 110 7.34 -4.93 4.80
C CYS A 110 6.91 -6.26 4.18
N ALA A 111 7.86 -7.05 3.66
CA ALA A 111 7.57 -8.23 2.86
C ALA A 111 6.86 -9.36 3.64
N ALA A 112 7.01 -9.40 4.97
CA ALA A 112 6.29 -10.35 5.81
C ALA A 112 4.77 -10.25 5.65
N CYS A 113 4.25 -9.05 5.39
CA CYS A 113 2.82 -8.81 5.17
C CYS A 113 2.52 -8.60 3.68
N HIS A 114 3.26 -7.71 3.01
CA HIS A 114 2.94 -7.29 1.64
C HIS A 114 3.50 -8.21 0.55
N GLN A 115 4.22 -9.27 0.90
CA GLN A 115 5.00 -10.13 0.01
C GLN A 115 6.14 -9.36 -0.68
N ILE A 116 7.17 -10.06 -1.15
CA ILE A 116 8.37 -9.43 -1.71
C ILE A 116 8.06 -8.55 -2.94
N ALA A 117 7.05 -8.92 -3.73
CA ALA A 117 6.59 -8.20 -4.91
C ALA A 117 5.48 -7.17 -4.60
N GLY A 118 5.16 -6.91 -3.33
CA GLY A 118 4.11 -5.96 -2.96
C GLY A 118 2.70 -6.39 -3.39
N ARG A 119 2.47 -7.69 -3.58
CA ARG A 119 1.18 -8.25 -4.01
C ARG A 119 0.11 -8.19 -2.91
N GLY A 120 0.49 -7.97 -1.66
CA GLY A 120 -0.41 -8.05 -0.52
C GLY A 120 -0.59 -9.50 -0.05
N GLY A 121 -1.62 -9.75 0.75
CA GLY A 121 -1.84 -11.05 1.38
C GLY A 121 -3.04 -11.05 2.32
N VAL A 122 -3.18 -12.11 3.10
CA VAL A 122 -4.24 -12.24 4.10
C VAL A 122 -3.59 -12.54 5.45
N MET A 123 -4.03 -11.84 6.49
CA MET A 123 -3.69 -12.17 7.87
C MET A 123 -4.96 -12.44 8.68
N SER A 124 -4.83 -13.03 9.87
CA SER A 124 -5.97 -13.29 10.74
C SER A 124 -6.69 -11.99 11.09
N GLY A 125 -7.88 -11.79 10.53
CA GLY A 125 -8.74 -10.63 10.80
C GLY A 125 -8.45 -9.38 9.95
N ALA A 126 -7.55 -9.45 8.95
CA ALA A 126 -7.30 -8.33 8.04
C ALA A 126 -6.81 -8.77 6.67
N PHE A 127 -7.18 -8.02 5.63
CA PHE A 127 -6.60 -8.14 4.30
C PHE A 127 -5.40 -7.19 4.17
N VAL A 128 -4.26 -7.70 3.71
CA VAL A 128 -3.08 -6.86 3.45
C VAL A 128 -3.15 -6.37 2.01
N PRO A 129 -3.26 -5.05 1.77
CA PRO A 129 -3.47 -4.53 0.44
C PRO A 129 -2.25 -4.70 -0.46
N THR A 130 -2.51 -4.78 -1.76
CA THR A 130 -1.47 -4.67 -2.77
C THR A 130 -0.89 -3.26 -2.82
N LEU A 131 0.40 -3.15 -3.11
CA LEU A 131 1.13 -1.90 -3.28
C LEU A 131 1.27 -1.48 -4.75
N LEU A 132 0.70 -2.26 -5.68
CA LEU A 132 0.88 -2.04 -7.12
C LEU A 132 0.30 -0.70 -7.61
N GLU A 133 -0.74 -0.20 -6.94
CA GLU A 133 -1.34 1.09 -7.24
C GLU A 133 -0.79 2.24 -6.37
N ALA A 134 0.04 1.94 -5.38
CA ALA A 134 0.50 2.93 -4.40
C ALA A 134 1.51 3.90 -5.03
N THR A 135 1.28 5.20 -4.89
CA THR A 135 2.29 6.21 -5.28
C THR A 135 3.47 6.19 -4.30
N PRO A 136 4.66 6.69 -4.67
CA PRO A 136 5.79 6.76 -3.75
C PRO A 136 5.46 7.49 -2.45
N ARG A 137 4.69 8.58 -2.53
CA ARG A 137 4.22 9.33 -1.38
C ARG A 137 3.32 8.46 -0.47
N GLN A 138 2.33 7.79 -1.05
CA GLN A 138 1.41 6.93 -0.29
C GLN A 138 2.15 5.80 0.45
N VAL A 139 3.25 5.29 -0.11
CA VAL A 139 4.10 4.29 0.57
C VAL A 139 4.76 4.88 1.82
N VAL A 140 5.33 6.08 1.71
CA VAL A 140 5.98 6.77 2.85
C VAL A 140 4.97 7.18 3.91
N GLU A 141 3.82 7.72 3.49
CA GLU A 141 2.71 8.06 4.38
C GLU A 141 2.22 6.83 5.14
N ALA A 142 1.92 5.73 4.45
CA ALA A 142 1.47 4.49 5.08
C ALA A 142 2.48 3.98 6.12
N ALA A 143 3.78 4.04 5.82
CA ALA A 143 4.82 3.64 6.76
C ALA A 143 4.86 4.52 8.01
N ARG A 144 4.64 5.83 7.89
CA ARG A 144 4.63 6.76 9.03
C ARG A 144 3.36 6.67 9.86
N ILE A 145 2.21 6.52 9.20
CA ILE A 145 0.89 6.54 9.83
C ILE A 145 0.57 5.19 10.49
N GLY A 146 0.94 4.08 9.84
CA GLY A 146 0.55 2.74 10.25
C GLY A 146 -0.97 2.53 10.12
N PRO A 147 -1.53 2.52 8.89
CA PRO A 147 -2.97 2.41 8.69
C PRO A 147 -3.51 1.05 9.10
N TYR A 148 -4.66 1.06 9.79
CA TYR A 148 -5.37 -0.13 10.25
C TYR A 148 -4.48 -1.03 11.15
N VAL A 149 -4.17 -2.26 10.72
CA VAL A 149 -3.29 -3.19 11.46
C VAL A 149 -1.81 -3.03 11.12
N MET A 150 -1.46 -2.16 10.17
CA MET A 150 -0.08 -1.93 9.78
C MET A 150 0.67 -1.18 10.91
N PRO A 151 1.85 -1.66 11.36
CA PRO A 151 2.61 -0.96 12.37
C PRO A 151 3.14 0.38 11.82
N ARG A 152 3.21 1.38 12.70
CA ARG A 152 3.88 2.66 12.41
C ARG A 152 5.40 2.50 12.48
N PHE A 153 6.12 3.15 11.58
CA PHE A 153 7.58 3.22 11.56
C PHE A 153 8.03 4.65 11.87
N SER A 154 8.70 4.85 13.01
CA SER A 154 9.25 6.16 13.37
C SER A 154 10.49 6.53 12.56
N GLU A 155 10.89 7.81 12.59
CA GLU A 155 12.15 8.30 12.01
C GLU A 155 13.40 7.55 12.52
N THR A 156 13.34 7.02 13.75
CA THR A 156 14.42 6.25 14.34
C THR A 156 14.50 4.82 13.83
N GLN A 157 13.39 4.26 13.34
CA GLN A 157 13.33 2.91 12.80
C GLN A 157 13.62 2.90 11.29
N LEU A 158 13.04 3.84 10.56
CA LEU A 158 13.28 4.07 9.15
C LEU A 158 13.33 5.58 8.94
N ASN A 159 14.45 6.15 8.51
CA ASN A 159 14.51 7.59 8.19
C ASN A 159 13.92 7.88 6.80
N ASP A 160 13.73 9.15 6.47
CA ASP A 160 13.13 9.57 5.18
C ASP A 160 13.86 9.04 3.95
N ARG A 161 15.20 8.92 4.01
CA ARG A 161 15.99 8.39 2.89
C ARG A 161 15.75 6.89 2.70
N GLU A 162 15.64 6.15 3.79
CA GLU A 162 15.33 4.72 3.78
C GLU A 162 13.91 4.47 3.27
N LEU A 163 12.92 5.25 3.72
CA LEU A 163 11.56 5.18 3.19
C LEU A 163 11.47 5.56 1.72
N ALA A 164 12.24 6.56 1.26
CA ALA A 164 12.33 6.89 -0.16
C ALA A 164 12.94 5.73 -0.97
N ALA A 165 13.96 5.03 -0.44
CA ALA A 165 14.53 3.85 -1.07
C ALA A 165 13.53 2.69 -1.15
N ILE A 166 12.75 2.46 -0.08
CA ILE A 166 11.64 1.50 -0.06
C ILE A 166 10.59 1.88 -1.11
N ALA A 167 10.15 3.14 -1.15
CA ALA A 167 9.17 3.61 -2.12
C ALA A 167 9.66 3.42 -3.56
N ARG A 168 10.95 3.67 -3.83
CA ARG A 168 11.59 3.36 -5.12
C ARG A 168 11.55 1.87 -5.43
N TYR A 169 11.86 1.00 -4.47
CA TYR A 169 11.76 -0.45 -4.66
C TYR A 169 10.32 -0.89 -4.96
N VAL A 170 9.32 -0.34 -4.26
CA VAL A 170 7.91 -0.62 -4.54
C VAL A 170 7.55 -0.22 -5.98
N GLN A 171 8.03 0.93 -6.47
CA GLN A 171 7.79 1.30 -7.88
C GLN A 171 8.47 0.33 -8.87
N TYR A 172 9.68 -0.15 -8.55
CA TYR A 172 10.35 -1.17 -9.36
C TYR A 172 9.59 -2.51 -9.35
N ALA A 173 9.12 -2.95 -8.18
CA ALA A 173 8.42 -4.22 -7.99
C ALA A 173 7.08 -4.30 -8.74
N LYS A 174 6.53 -3.17 -9.20
CA LYS A 174 5.35 -3.14 -10.08
C LYS A 174 5.61 -3.74 -11.46
N HIS A 175 6.83 -3.55 -11.97
CA HIS A 175 7.26 -3.96 -13.30
C HIS A 175 8.69 -4.50 -13.24
N PRO A 176 8.93 -5.64 -12.56
CA PRO A 176 10.25 -6.22 -12.48
C PRO A 176 10.69 -6.69 -13.87
N GLN A 177 11.99 -6.56 -14.16
CA GLN A 177 12.55 -7.23 -15.32
C GLN A 177 12.66 -8.72 -15.02
N ASN A 178 12.13 -9.58 -15.89
CA ASN A 178 12.11 -11.03 -15.72
C ASN A 178 13.09 -11.70 -16.71
N PRO A 179 14.40 -11.63 -16.48
CA PRO A 179 15.41 -12.18 -17.40
C PRO A 179 15.33 -13.71 -17.55
N GLY A 180 14.67 -14.41 -16.62
CA GLY A 180 14.47 -15.86 -16.63
C GLY A 180 13.24 -16.37 -17.39
N GLY A 181 12.47 -15.50 -18.05
CA GLY A 181 11.29 -15.90 -18.82
C GLY A 181 9.96 -15.56 -18.12
N TRP A 182 9.04 -16.53 -18.05
CA TRP A 182 7.65 -16.27 -17.64
C TRP A 182 7.56 -15.99 -16.13
N ALA A 183 6.94 -14.87 -15.77
CA ALA A 183 6.90 -14.33 -14.41
C ALA A 183 5.95 -15.07 -13.44
N LEU A 184 5.02 -15.89 -13.95
CA LEU A 184 4.04 -16.66 -13.18
C LEU A 184 3.38 -15.86 -12.03
N PHE A 185 2.91 -14.64 -12.34
CA PHE A 185 2.28 -13.69 -11.43
C PHE A 185 3.20 -13.06 -10.36
N ASP A 186 4.50 -13.33 -10.36
CA ASP A 186 5.49 -12.83 -9.38
C ASP A 186 5.13 -13.18 -7.92
N VAL A 187 4.33 -14.23 -7.71
CA VAL A 187 3.90 -14.71 -6.38
C VAL A 187 4.86 -15.77 -5.82
N GLY A 188 5.82 -16.24 -6.63
CA GLY A 188 6.90 -17.14 -6.22
C GLY A 188 6.54 -18.64 -6.30
N PRO A 189 6.90 -19.45 -5.29
CA PRO A 189 7.06 -20.90 -5.44
C PRO A 189 5.75 -21.66 -5.67
N VAL A 190 4.59 -21.07 -5.37
CA VAL A 190 3.30 -21.76 -5.50
C VAL A 190 2.86 -21.85 -6.97
N PRO A 191 2.70 -20.75 -7.73
CA PRO A 191 2.48 -20.83 -9.18
C PRO A 191 3.59 -21.58 -9.93
N GLU A 192 4.84 -21.37 -9.54
CA GLU A 192 6.00 -22.08 -10.11
C GLU A 192 5.88 -23.59 -9.90
N GLY A 193 5.51 -24.02 -8.68
CA GLY A 193 5.24 -25.42 -8.36
C GLY A 193 4.07 -25.98 -9.17
N MET A 194 2.96 -25.25 -9.29
CA MET A 194 1.82 -25.69 -10.10
C MET A 194 2.21 -25.89 -11.57
N VAL A 195 3.01 -24.99 -12.14
CA VAL A 195 3.52 -25.14 -13.52
C VAL A 195 4.48 -26.32 -13.63
N ALA A 196 5.39 -26.49 -12.68
CA ALA A 196 6.31 -27.63 -12.64
C ALA A 196 5.55 -28.96 -12.57
N TRP A 197 4.50 -29.04 -11.76
CA TRP A 197 3.67 -30.24 -11.63
C TRP A 197 2.74 -30.46 -12.82
N LEU A 198 2.05 -29.45 -13.32
CA LEU A 198 1.06 -29.63 -14.39
C LEU A 198 1.69 -29.75 -15.77
N ILE A 199 2.73 -28.97 -16.06
CA ILE A 199 3.38 -28.94 -17.37
C ILE A 199 4.65 -29.80 -17.34
N GLY A 200 5.51 -29.60 -16.34
CA GLY A 200 6.77 -30.33 -16.23
C GLY A 200 6.56 -31.83 -16.03
N LEU A 201 5.76 -32.24 -15.06
CA LEU A 201 5.49 -33.67 -14.80
C LEU A 201 4.73 -34.31 -15.97
N LEU A 202 3.74 -33.63 -16.55
CA LEU A 202 3.00 -34.15 -17.70
C LEU A 202 3.92 -34.38 -18.91
N ALA A 203 4.82 -33.43 -19.20
CA ALA A 203 5.82 -33.60 -20.24
C ALA A 203 6.75 -34.78 -19.94
N LEU A 204 7.20 -34.93 -18.68
CA LEU A 204 8.04 -36.05 -18.26
C LEU A 204 7.33 -37.40 -18.45
N LEU A 205 6.06 -37.50 -18.03
CA LEU A 205 5.25 -38.71 -18.19
C LEU A 205 5.02 -39.06 -19.68
N LEU A 206 4.83 -38.06 -20.55
CA LEU A 206 4.73 -38.27 -21.99
C LEU A 206 6.03 -38.79 -22.59
N VAL A 207 7.18 -38.23 -22.20
CA VAL A 207 8.51 -38.69 -22.63
C VAL A 207 8.76 -40.12 -22.18
N ILE A 208 8.48 -40.44 -20.90
CA ILE A 208 8.59 -41.81 -20.37
C ILE A 208 7.72 -42.78 -21.16
N ARG A 209 6.47 -42.40 -21.44
CA ARG A 209 5.54 -43.22 -22.24
C ARG A 209 6.02 -43.42 -23.68
N MET A 210 6.61 -42.41 -24.31
CA MET A 210 7.17 -42.54 -25.67
C MET A 210 8.38 -43.47 -25.69
N LEU A 211 9.33 -43.30 -24.76
CA LEU A 211 10.51 -44.17 -24.68
C LEU A 211 10.12 -45.62 -24.38
N GLY A 212 9.21 -45.84 -23.43
CA GLY A 212 8.75 -47.19 -23.08
C GLY A 212 7.92 -47.89 -24.17
N ARG A 213 7.36 -47.15 -25.14
CA ARG A 213 6.64 -47.73 -26.29
C ARG A 213 7.58 -48.21 -27.40
N ASN A 214 8.82 -47.73 -27.45
CA ASN A 214 9.79 -48.08 -28.48
C ASN A 214 10.60 -49.36 -28.13
N GLU A 215 10.36 -49.96 -26.97
CA GLU A 215 11.00 -51.20 -26.51
C GLU A 215 10.04 -52.41 -26.46
N ALA A 216 8.83 -52.28 -27.01
CA ALA A 216 7.94 -53.43 -27.21
C ALA A 216 8.31 -54.16 -28.52
N PRO A 217 8.62 -55.47 -28.49
CA PRO A 217 8.91 -56.27 -29.68
C PRO A 217 7.72 -56.43 -30.63
#